data_AF-A0A524M9S7-F1
#
_entry.id   AF-A0A524M9S7-F1
#
_cell.length_a   1.000
_cell.length_b   1.000
_cell.length_c   1.000
_cell.angle_alpha   90.00
_cell.angle_beta   90.00
_cell.angle_gamma   90.00
#
_symmetry.space_group_name_H-M   'P 1'
#
loop_
_entity.id
_entity.type
_entity.pdbx_description
1 polymer ?
#
loop_
_entity_poly.entity_id
_entity_poly.type
_entity_poly.pdbx_seq_one_letter_code
_entity_poly.pdbx_strand_id
1 'polypeptide(L)'
;MQQKKFRLALILAGCLMINYSFGQDEQQPNVITTAVPFLMIAPDARGGGMGDVGVSTTPDAYSLYWNPAKYAFIEKDFGAGIGYVPWLRGLVNDIGLASVSGYKRFGDKQAIALSLRFFSMGEVMFTNDVGQELGAVKRNEWAVDATYARKFSRTVSGAVAFRFIYSNLVPVNYTKYDVRPGMSGAADIALYYHKELEVKGLAGAWIDFGFNISNIGAKISY
;
A
#
# COMPACT_ATOMS: atom_id res chain seq x y z
N MET A 1 4.10 -34.74 33.33
CA MET A 1 3.45 -34.58 31.99
C MET A 1 2.17 -33.74 32.02
N GLN A 2 1.44 -33.66 33.15
CA GLN A 2 0.20 -32.86 33.28
C GLN A 2 0.40 -31.33 33.23
N GLN A 3 1.49 -30.81 33.80
CA GLN A 3 1.77 -29.35 33.86
C GLN A 3 1.91 -28.68 32.47
N LYS A 4 2.45 -29.39 31.47
CA LYS A 4 2.59 -28.85 30.09
C LYS A 4 1.27 -28.82 29.33
N LYS A 5 0.36 -29.78 29.58
CA LYS A 5 -0.99 -29.81 29.00
C LYS A 5 -1.87 -28.68 29.56
N PHE A 6 -1.68 -28.33 30.83
CA PHE A 6 -2.39 -27.23 31.48
C PHE A 6 -2.00 -25.85 30.93
N ARG A 7 -0.70 -25.63 30.65
CA ARG A 7 -0.21 -24.39 30.02
C ARG A 7 -0.67 -24.24 28.57
N LEU A 8 -0.75 -25.34 27.82
CA LEU A 8 -1.26 -25.33 26.44
C LEU A 8 -2.78 -25.07 26.39
N ALA A 9 -3.53 -25.64 27.34
CA ALA A 9 -4.96 -25.38 27.48
C ALA A 9 -5.27 -23.93 27.87
N LEU A 10 -4.41 -23.30 28.69
CA LEU A 10 -4.55 -21.88 29.07
C LEU A 10 -4.31 -20.92 27.89
N ILE A 11 -3.35 -21.25 27.02
CA ILE A 11 -3.07 -20.47 25.79
C ILE A 11 -4.21 -20.63 24.77
N LEU A 12 -4.77 -21.84 24.64
CA LEU A 12 -5.92 -22.08 23.76
C LEU A 12 -7.21 -21.43 24.28
N ALA A 13 -7.41 -21.39 25.61
CA ALA A 13 -8.54 -20.70 26.24
C ALA A 13 -8.43 -19.17 26.11
N GLY A 14 -7.21 -18.63 26.07
CA GLY A 14 -6.96 -17.20 25.81
C GLY A 14 -7.36 -16.76 24.40
N CYS A 15 -7.27 -17.64 23.39
CA CYS A 15 -7.70 -17.35 22.02
C CYS A 15 -9.23 -17.45 21.80
N LEU A 16 -10.00 -17.93 22.78
CA LEU A 16 -11.44 -18.20 22.66
C LEU A 16 -12.34 -17.21 23.42
N MET A 17 -11.79 -16.08 23.89
CA MET A 17 -12.57 -15.01 24.51
C MET A 17 -13.36 -14.24 23.44
N ILE A 18 -14.56 -14.76 23.17
CA ILE A 18 -15.81 -14.09 22.81
C ILE A 18 -15.64 -12.63 22.37
N ASN A 19 -15.75 -12.39 21.06
CA ASN A 19 -16.13 -11.10 20.51
C ASN A 19 -17.59 -10.82 20.90
N TYR A 20 -17.81 -10.12 22.02
CA TYR A 20 -19.05 -9.39 22.20
C TYR A 20 -19.01 -8.20 21.24
N SER A 21 -19.52 -8.39 20.03
CA SER A 21 -19.80 -7.28 19.13
C SER A 21 -20.97 -6.48 19.73
N PHE A 22 -20.66 -5.43 20.48
CA PHE A 22 -21.62 -4.38 20.75
C PHE A 22 -21.93 -3.71 19.41
N GLY A 23 -23.15 -3.92 18.90
CA GLY A 23 -23.64 -3.19 17.74
C GLY A 23 -23.61 -1.70 18.07
N GLN A 24 -22.78 -0.94 17.36
CA GLN A 24 -22.80 0.51 17.46
C GLN A 24 -24.10 0.99 16.82
N ASP A 25 -24.90 1.67 17.65
CA ASP A 25 -26.07 2.44 17.29
C ASP A 25 -25.77 3.38 16.10
N GLU A 26 -26.78 3.62 15.27
CA GLU A 26 -26.73 4.29 13.96
C GLU A 26 -26.40 5.79 14.07
N GLN A 27 -25.23 6.12 14.63
CA GLN A 27 -24.64 7.44 14.54
C GLN A 27 -24.19 7.66 13.10
N GLN A 28 -24.51 8.82 12.54
CA GLN A 28 -24.11 9.22 11.17
C GLN A 28 -22.69 8.74 10.88
N PRO A 29 -22.46 7.98 9.80
CA PRO A 29 -21.17 7.39 9.53
C PRO A 29 -20.14 8.52 9.37
N ASN A 30 -19.29 8.69 10.38
CA ASN A 30 -18.18 9.63 10.37
C ASN A 30 -17.06 9.04 9.50
N VAL A 31 -17.29 9.04 8.19
CA VAL A 31 -16.34 8.50 7.22
C VAL A 31 -15.13 9.42 7.14
N ILE A 32 -13.94 8.83 7.27
CA ILE A 32 -12.70 9.54 7.06
C ILE A 32 -12.59 9.83 5.55
N THR A 33 -12.70 11.09 5.17
CA THR A 33 -12.48 11.53 3.79
C THR A 33 -10.98 11.63 3.52
N THR A 34 -10.53 11.01 2.44
CA THR A 34 -9.13 11.09 1.99
C THR A 34 -9.07 11.85 0.67
N ALA A 35 -8.02 12.67 0.50
CA ALA A 35 -7.90 13.52 -0.69
C ALA A 35 -7.47 12.75 -1.95
N VAL A 36 -6.82 11.59 -1.79
CA VAL A 36 -6.20 10.79 -2.86
C VAL A 36 -6.36 9.28 -2.57
N PRO A 37 -7.57 8.72 -2.73
CA PRO A 37 -7.86 7.33 -2.36
C PRO A 37 -7.10 6.30 -3.19
N PHE A 38 -6.60 6.65 -4.40
CA PHE A 38 -5.81 5.74 -5.23
C PHE A 38 -4.54 5.23 -4.53
N LEU A 39 -4.03 5.97 -3.54
CA LEU A 39 -2.86 5.55 -2.76
C LEU A 39 -3.11 4.28 -1.93
N MET A 40 -4.38 3.93 -1.67
CA MET A 40 -4.80 2.76 -0.90
C MET A 40 -5.05 1.51 -1.76
N ILE A 41 -4.98 1.63 -3.09
CA ILE A 41 -5.20 0.51 -4.00
C ILE A 41 -3.91 -0.30 -4.11
N ALA A 42 -3.98 -1.57 -3.72
CA ALA A 42 -2.87 -2.52 -3.86
C ALA A 42 -2.43 -2.62 -5.33
N PRO A 43 -1.14 -2.42 -5.64
CA PRO A 43 -0.64 -2.43 -7.01
C PRO A 43 -0.34 -3.84 -7.55
N ASP A 44 -0.42 -4.87 -6.71
CA ASP A 44 0.06 -6.21 -7.00
C ASP A 44 -0.96 -7.32 -6.70
N ALA A 45 -0.89 -8.40 -7.47
CA ALA A 45 -1.82 -9.52 -7.34
C ALA A 45 -1.57 -10.37 -6.07
N ARG A 46 -0.34 -10.37 -5.54
CA ARG A 46 0.02 -11.19 -4.39
C ARG A 46 -0.55 -10.60 -3.09
N GLY A 47 -0.25 -9.34 -2.80
CA GLY A 47 -0.79 -8.64 -1.64
C GLY A 47 -2.31 -8.53 -1.73
N GLY A 48 -2.83 -8.08 -2.87
CA GLY A 48 -4.28 -7.98 -3.10
C GLY A 48 -5.00 -9.32 -2.98
N GLY A 49 -4.45 -10.39 -3.57
CA GLY A 49 -5.03 -11.74 -3.52
C GLY A 49 -4.99 -12.40 -2.14
N MET A 50 -4.09 -11.95 -1.25
CA MET A 50 -4.01 -12.41 0.13
C MET A 50 -4.91 -11.58 1.08
N GLY A 51 -5.74 -10.68 0.55
CA GLY A 51 -6.61 -9.81 1.36
C GLY A 51 -5.90 -8.57 1.87
N ASP A 52 -5.11 -7.93 1.01
CA ASP A 52 -4.33 -6.73 1.32
C ASP A 52 -3.35 -6.90 2.49
N VAL A 53 -2.82 -8.11 2.63
CA VAL A 53 -1.74 -8.42 3.58
C VAL A 53 -0.40 -8.37 2.87
N GLY A 54 0.40 -7.35 3.18
CA GLY A 54 1.73 -7.21 2.59
C GLY A 54 2.83 -6.72 3.54
N VAL A 55 2.46 -6.25 4.74
CA VAL A 55 3.38 -5.60 5.68
C VAL A 55 4.46 -6.57 6.20
N SER A 56 4.11 -7.84 6.40
CA SER A 56 4.99 -8.89 6.95
C SER A 56 5.20 -10.07 5.99
N THR A 57 4.85 -9.93 4.71
CA THR A 57 5.10 -10.98 3.71
C THR A 57 6.58 -11.04 3.33
N THR A 58 7.01 -12.11 2.64
CA THR A 58 8.40 -12.16 2.15
C THR A 58 8.68 -11.03 1.15
N PRO A 59 9.92 -10.50 1.09
CA PRO A 59 10.28 -9.39 0.22
C PRO A 59 10.07 -9.69 -1.27
N ASP A 60 9.60 -8.70 -2.01
CA ASP A 60 9.33 -8.76 -3.45
C ASP A 60 9.41 -7.38 -4.10
N ALA A 61 9.18 -7.31 -5.42
CA ALA A 61 9.26 -6.06 -6.18
C ALA A 61 8.27 -4.99 -5.69
N TYR A 62 7.11 -5.37 -5.16
CA TYR A 62 6.05 -4.45 -4.71
C TYR A 62 6.13 -4.10 -3.23
N SER A 63 7.19 -4.54 -2.55
CA SER A 63 7.38 -4.31 -1.13
C SER A 63 7.41 -2.82 -0.75
N LEU A 64 7.74 -1.91 -1.67
CA LEU A 64 7.70 -0.47 -1.44
C LEU A 64 6.32 0.00 -0.98
N TYR A 65 5.25 -0.50 -1.61
CA TYR A 65 3.87 -0.13 -1.29
C TYR A 65 3.47 -0.60 0.12
N TRP A 66 3.86 -1.83 0.46
CA TRP A 66 3.41 -2.47 1.70
C TRP A 66 4.30 -2.19 2.92
N ASN A 67 5.60 -2.45 2.78
CA ASN A 67 6.62 -2.24 3.80
C ASN A 67 8.01 -2.18 3.14
N PRO A 68 8.58 -0.98 2.93
CA PRO A 68 9.88 -0.84 2.27
C PRO A 68 11.05 -1.44 3.06
N ALA A 69 10.91 -1.65 4.39
CA ALA A 69 11.97 -2.26 5.21
C ALA A 69 12.28 -3.70 4.79
N LYS A 70 11.33 -4.38 4.13
CA LYS A 70 11.51 -5.73 3.58
C LYS A 70 12.62 -5.79 2.54
N TYR A 71 12.87 -4.74 1.76
CA TYR A 71 13.92 -4.75 0.73
C TYR A 71 15.31 -5.00 1.29
N ALA A 72 15.56 -4.65 2.55
CA ALA A 72 16.84 -4.96 3.17
C ALA A 72 17.09 -6.48 3.19
N PHE A 73 16.05 -7.32 3.31
CA PHE A 73 16.10 -8.78 3.33
C PHE A 73 15.88 -9.45 1.98
N ILE A 74 15.77 -8.68 0.88
CA ILE A 74 15.56 -9.28 -0.43
C ILE A 74 16.81 -10.04 -0.89
N GLU A 75 16.66 -11.24 -1.42
CA GLU A 75 17.80 -12.09 -1.75
C GLU A 75 18.50 -11.69 -3.05
N LYS A 76 17.72 -11.26 -4.05
CA LYS A 76 18.23 -10.91 -5.39
C LYS A 76 18.80 -9.50 -5.41
N ASP A 77 19.86 -9.29 -6.18
CA ASP A 77 20.51 -7.98 -6.32
C ASP A 77 19.66 -6.96 -7.07
N PHE A 78 18.82 -7.42 -7.99
CA PHE A 78 17.93 -6.59 -8.78
C PHE A 78 16.61 -7.31 -9.05
N GLY A 79 15.54 -6.54 -9.13
CA GLY A 79 14.26 -7.02 -9.62
C GLY A 79 13.32 -5.88 -9.96
N ALA A 80 12.32 -6.20 -10.77
CA ALA A 80 11.28 -5.27 -11.16
C ALA A 80 9.93 -5.98 -11.23
N GLY A 81 8.85 -5.21 -11.14
CA GLY A 81 7.47 -5.68 -11.24
C GLY A 81 6.62 -4.68 -12.00
N ILE A 82 5.74 -5.18 -12.86
CA ILE A 82 4.71 -4.39 -13.56
C ILE A 82 3.35 -5.00 -13.24
N GLY A 83 2.39 -4.16 -12.85
CA GLY A 83 1.07 -4.57 -12.40
C GLY A 83 -0.02 -3.70 -13.03
N TYR A 84 -1.22 -4.29 -13.17
CA TYR A 84 -2.41 -3.57 -13.61
C TYR A 84 -3.64 -4.04 -12.86
N VAL A 85 -4.33 -3.11 -12.22
CA VAL A 85 -5.53 -3.34 -11.42
C VAL A 85 -6.69 -2.55 -12.07
N PRO A 86 -7.51 -3.21 -12.89
CA PRO A 86 -8.67 -2.56 -13.48
C PRO A 86 -9.74 -2.35 -12.40
N TRP A 87 -10.35 -1.16 -12.39
CA TRP A 87 -11.30 -0.75 -11.36
C TRP A 87 -12.71 -0.71 -11.93
N LEU A 88 -13.67 -1.34 -11.25
CA LEU A 88 -15.09 -1.33 -11.64
C LEU A 88 -15.36 -1.80 -13.09
N ARG A 89 -14.72 -2.88 -13.54
CA ARG A 89 -14.90 -3.42 -14.91
C ARG A 89 -16.35 -3.72 -15.33
N GLY A 90 -17.25 -3.94 -14.37
CA GLY A 90 -18.67 -4.14 -14.66
C GLY A 90 -19.43 -2.86 -15.01
N LEU A 91 -18.85 -1.69 -14.73
CA LEU A 91 -19.46 -0.38 -14.95
C LEU A 91 -18.74 0.40 -16.06
N VAL A 92 -17.41 0.46 -16.01
CA VAL A 92 -16.60 1.24 -16.95
C VAL A 92 -15.30 0.51 -17.28
N ASN A 93 -14.85 0.59 -18.53
CA ASN A 93 -13.69 -0.17 -19.04
C ASN A 93 -12.37 0.61 -19.02
N ASP A 94 -12.39 1.90 -18.74
CA ASP A 94 -11.26 2.83 -18.89
C ASP A 94 -10.68 3.33 -17.56
N ILE A 95 -11.14 2.75 -16.44
CA ILE A 95 -10.67 3.04 -15.09
C ILE A 95 -9.74 1.92 -14.61
N GLY A 96 -8.57 2.30 -14.10
CA GLY A 96 -7.62 1.34 -13.59
C GLY A 96 -6.32 1.94 -13.08
N LEU A 97 -5.60 1.15 -12.30
CA LEU A 97 -4.29 1.49 -11.76
C LEU A 97 -3.21 0.66 -12.47
N ALA A 98 -2.29 1.33 -13.14
CA ALA A 98 -1.05 0.75 -13.62
C ALA A 98 0.06 1.00 -12.59
N SER A 99 0.94 0.02 -12.38
CA SER A 99 2.06 0.12 -11.47
C SER A 99 3.34 -0.43 -12.08
N VAL A 100 4.46 0.21 -11.78
CA VAL A 100 5.79 -0.32 -12.03
C VAL A 100 6.65 -0.10 -10.79
N SER A 101 7.46 -1.08 -10.46
CA SER A 101 8.39 -1.04 -9.33
C SER A 101 9.72 -1.66 -9.72
N GLY A 102 10.79 -1.17 -9.12
CA GLY A 102 12.13 -1.70 -9.32
C GLY A 102 12.97 -1.50 -8.06
N TYR A 103 13.82 -2.48 -7.76
CA TYR A 103 14.73 -2.40 -6.63
C TYR A 103 16.13 -2.82 -7.01
N LYS A 104 17.09 -2.31 -6.24
CA LYS A 104 18.48 -2.72 -6.30
C LYS A 104 19.03 -2.88 -4.88
N ARG A 105 19.53 -4.06 -4.57
CA ARG A 105 20.25 -4.35 -3.34
C ARG A 105 21.73 -4.03 -3.51
N PHE A 106 22.34 -3.49 -2.46
CA PHE A 106 23.76 -3.13 -2.39
C PHE A 106 24.40 -3.86 -1.22
N GLY A 107 25.24 -4.87 -1.53
CA GLY A 107 25.80 -5.77 -0.53
C GLY A 107 24.69 -6.46 0.27
N ASP A 108 24.94 -6.80 1.54
CA ASP A 108 24.02 -7.66 2.31
C ASP A 108 23.07 -6.94 3.24
N LYS A 109 23.15 -5.61 3.28
CA LYS A 109 22.52 -4.81 4.33
C LYS A 109 21.69 -3.65 3.81
N GLN A 110 21.72 -3.33 2.52
CA GLN A 110 21.12 -2.10 2.00
C GLN A 110 20.40 -2.36 0.69
N ALA A 111 19.32 -1.63 0.44
CA ALA A 111 18.62 -1.64 -0.83
C ALA A 111 17.95 -0.30 -1.09
N ILE A 112 17.84 0.06 -2.36
CA ILE A 112 16.97 1.14 -2.82
C ILE A 112 15.86 0.56 -3.66
N ALA A 113 14.72 1.24 -3.70
CA ALA A 113 13.67 0.93 -4.65
C ALA A 113 12.96 2.19 -5.11
N LEU A 114 12.39 2.10 -6.30
CA LEU A 114 11.57 3.12 -6.93
C LEU A 114 10.25 2.49 -7.35
N SER A 115 9.16 3.23 -7.29
CA SER A 115 7.92 2.84 -7.93
C SER A 115 7.17 4.02 -8.51
N LEU A 116 6.33 3.72 -9.50
CA LEU A 116 5.39 4.63 -10.11
C LEU A 116 4.03 3.94 -10.14
N ARG A 117 3.02 4.62 -9.63
CA ARG A 117 1.61 4.22 -9.75
C ARG A 117 0.87 5.30 -10.52
N PHE A 118 0.11 4.88 -11.52
CA PHE A 118 -0.71 5.74 -12.36
C PHE A 118 -2.14 5.24 -12.34
N PHE A 119 -3.05 6.08 -11.86
CA PHE A 119 -4.47 5.80 -11.80
C PHE A 119 -5.21 6.61 -12.87
N SER A 120 -5.85 5.92 -13.80
CA SER A 120 -6.77 6.50 -14.78
C SER A 120 -8.18 6.49 -14.22
N MET A 121 -8.85 7.64 -14.22
CA MET A 121 -10.27 7.74 -13.87
C MET A 121 -11.19 7.63 -15.10
N GLY A 122 -10.63 7.25 -16.26
CA GLY A 122 -11.36 7.17 -17.50
C GLY A 122 -11.68 8.54 -18.12
N GLU A 123 -12.54 8.50 -19.12
CA GLU A 123 -13.03 9.63 -19.87
C GLU A 123 -14.43 10.02 -19.39
N VAL A 124 -14.60 11.28 -19.00
CA VAL A 124 -15.91 11.81 -18.61
C VAL A 124 -16.31 12.91 -19.59
N MET A 125 -17.52 12.78 -20.13
CA MET A 125 -18.15 13.82 -20.93
C MET A 125 -18.73 14.88 -20.02
N PHE A 126 -18.26 16.12 -20.16
CA PHE A 126 -18.82 17.26 -19.47
C PHE A 126 -20.01 17.80 -20.25
N THR A 127 -21.07 18.16 -19.55
CA THR A 127 -22.24 18.84 -20.11
C THR A 127 -22.47 20.17 -19.39
N ASN A 128 -23.03 21.16 -20.08
CA ASN A 128 -23.48 22.40 -19.45
C ASN A 128 -24.90 22.26 -18.85
N ASP A 129 -25.38 23.31 -18.18
CA ASP A 129 -26.71 23.35 -17.54
C ASP A 129 -27.89 23.14 -18.51
N VAL A 130 -27.65 23.25 -19.82
CA VAL A 130 -28.63 23.01 -20.90
C VAL A 130 -28.40 21.68 -21.63
N GLY A 131 -27.51 20.82 -21.12
CA GLY A 131 -27.28 19.47 -21.63
C GLY A 131 -26.39 19.38 -22.87
N GLN A 132 -25.73 20.47 -23.29
CA GLN A 132 -24.78 20.43 -24.40
C GLN A 132 -23.44 19.87 -23.93
N GLU A 133 -22.88 18.95 -24.71
CA GLU A 133 -21.55 18.38 -24.47
C GLU A 133 -20.47 19.45 -24.66
N LEU A 134 -19.66 19.64 -23.63
CA LEU A 134 -18.54 20.56 -23.61
C LEU A 134 -17.22 19.87 -24.00
N GLY A 135 -17.21 18.53 -24.05
CA GLY A 135 -16.07 17.71 -24.44
C GLY A 135 -15.70 16.66 -23.40
N ALA A 136 -14.86 15.72 -23.83
CA ALA A 136 -14.36 14.64 -23.01
C ALA A 136 -13.07 15.04 -22.30
N VAL A 137 -12.97 14.74 -21.00
CA VAL A 137 -11.74 14.97 -20.25
C VAL A 137 -11.27 13.68 -19.60
N LYS A 138 -9.97 13.42 -19.78
CA LYS A 138 -9.25 12.36 -19.08
C LYS A 138 -8.63 12.89 -17.81
N ARG A 139 -8.98 12.25 -16.69
CA ARG A 139 -8.47 12.58 -15.37
C ARG A 139 -7.53 11.49 -14.89
N ASN A 140 -6.43 11.90 -14.29
CA ASN A 140 -5.43 10.98 -13.79
C ASN A 140 -4.84 11.46 -12.47
N GLU A 141 -4.39 10.47 -11.70
CA GLU A 141 -3.60 10.65 -10.51
C GLU A 141 -2.37 9.78 -10.62
N TRP A 142 -1.25 10.21 -10.06
CA TRP A 142 -0.06 9.39 -10.03
C TRP A 142 0.79 9.67 -8.82
N ALA A 143 1.55 8.66 -8.41
CA ALA A 143 2.49 8.74 -7.32
C ALA A 143 3.84 8.16 -7.76
N VAL A 144 4.91 8.90 -7.47
CA VAL A 144 6.28 8.44 -7.61
C VAL A 144 6.85 8.23 -6.22
N ASP A 145 7.40 7.05 -5.98
CA ASP A 145 7.95 6.67 -4.71
C ASP A 145 9.43 6.31 -4.83
N ALA A 146 10.21 6.65 -3.81
CA ALA A 146 11.59 6.25 -3.66
C ALA A 146 11.86 5.82 -2.22
N THR A 147 12.66 4.77 -2.01
CA THR A 147 13.00 4.31 -0.67
C THR A 147 14.44 3.88 -0.53
N TYR A 148 14.95 4.00 0.69
CA TYR A 148 16.18 3.38 1.14
C TYR A 148 15.90 2.51 2.36
N ALA A 149 16.29 1.24 2.26
CA ALA A 149 16.12 0.24 3.31
C ALA A 149 17.48 -0.26 3.79
N ARG A 150 17.60 -0.50 5.11
CA ARG A 150 18.84 -0.96 5.74
C ARG A 150 18.59 -1.98 6.84
N LYS A 151 19.38 -3.05 6.86
CA LYS A 151 19.50 -3.98 8.00
C LYS A 151 20.27 -3.30 9.12
N PHE A 152 19.67 -3.24 10.31
CA PHE A 152 20.32 -2.80 11.54
C PHE A 152 20.99 -3.98 12.27
N SER A 153 20.39 -5.17 12.16
CA SER A 153 20.93 -6.41 12.70
C SER A 153 20.77 -7.55 11.70
N ARG A 154 21.07 -8.79 12.10
CA ARG A 154 20.80 -9.98 11.28
C ARG A 154 19.30 -10.26 11.12
N THR A 155 18.47 -9.69 12.00
CA THR A 155 17.02 -9.99 12.06
C THR A 155 16.13 -8.77 11.95
N VAL A 156 16.66 -7.55 12.06
CA VAL A 156 15.89 -6.30 12.03
C VAL A 156 16.39 -5.39 10.92
N SER A 157 15.46 -4.84 10.15
CA SER A 157 15.68 -3.74 9.21
C SER A 157 14.69 -2.61 9.43
N GLY A 158 15.06 -1.45 8.89
CA GLY A 158 14.16 -0.32 8.75
C GLY A 158 14.32 0.32 7.38
N ALA A 159 13.35 1.15 7.03
CA ALA A 159 13.39 1.96 5.82
C ALA A 159 12.70 3.29 6.01
N VAL A 160 13.11 4.25 5.18
CA VAL A 160 12.39 5.49 4.94
C VAL A 160 12.03 5.54 3.46
N ALA A 161 10.81 5.97 3.16
CA ALA A 161 10.41 6.23 1.79
C ALA A 161 9.91 7.66 1.64
N PHE A 162 10.05 8.19 0.44
CA PHE A 162 9.51 9.46 0.02
C PHE A 162 8.55 9.22 -1.13
N ARG A 163 7.42 9.92 -1.10
CA ARG A 163 6.35 9.83 -2.09
C ARG A 163 6.02 11.22 -2.59
N PHE A 164 6.05 11.40 -3.89
CA PHE A 164 5.48 12.57 -4.55
C PHE A 164 4.12 12.17 -5.15
N ILE A 165 3.10 12.99 -4.89
CA ILE A 165 1.71 12.73 -5.25
C ILE A 165 1.24 13.86 -6.16
N TYR A 166 0.64 13.50 -7.28
CA TYR A 166 -0.05 14.41 -8.18
C TYR A 166 -1.47 13.89 -8.42
N SER A 167 -2.44 14.78 -8.35
CA SER A 167 -3.83 14.45 -8.63
C SER A 167 -4.50 15.55 -9.45
N ASN A 168 -5.11 15.15 -10.56
CA ASN A 168 -5.85 16.03 -11.44
C ASN A 168 -7.31 15.56 -11.57
N LEU A 169 -8.15 15.96 -10.60
CA LEU A 169 -9.56 15.57 -10.51
C LEU A 169 -10.51 16.46 -11.31
N VAL A 170 -10.11 17.68 -11.66
CA VAL A 170 -10.97 18.65 -12.33
C VAL A 170 -10.17 19.40 -13.41
N PRO A 171 -10.58 19.32 -14.68
CA PRO A 171 -10.01 20.15 -15.74
C PRO A 171 -10.35 21.63 -15.53
N VAL A 172 -9.32 22.47 -15.60
CA VAL A 172 -9.35 23.94 -15.43
C VAL A 172 -10.38 24.71 -16.27
N ASN A 173 -10.94 24.11 -17.33
CA ASN A 173 -11.79 24.82 -18.30
C ASN A 173 -13.31 24.59 -18.14
N TYR A 174 -13.76 23.79 -17.17
CA TYR A 174 -15.17 23.34 -17.10
C TYR A 174 -15.90 23.75 -15.82
N THR A 175 -15.30 24.59 -14.96
CA THR A 175 -15.96 25.08 -13.75
C THR A 175 -15.87 26.61 -13.64
N LYS A 176 -16.83 27.23 -12.95
CA LYS A 176 -16.79 28.67 -12.59
C LYS A 176 -15.74 28.99 -11.50
N TYR A 177 -14.99 28.00 -11.03
CA TYR A 177 -14.04 28.08 -9.93
C TYR A 177 -12.60 27.82 -10.44
N ASP A 178 -11.59 28.48 -9.86
CA ASP A 178 -10.17 28.22 -10.15
C ASP A 178 -9.75 26.92 -9.44
N VAL A 179 -9.96 25.78 -10.10
CA VAL A 179 -9.58 24.45 -9.59
C VAL A 179 -8.25 24.05 -10.20
N ARG A 180 -7.30 23.61 -9.37
CA ARG A 180 -5.95 23.25 -9.81
C ARG A 180 -5.61 21.81 -9.43
N PRO A 181 -4.70 21.15 -10.18
CA PRO A 181 -4.18 19.85 -9.76
C PRO A 181 -3.55 19.94 -8.37
N GLY A 182 -3.90 18.98 -7.51
CA GLY A 182 -3.33 18.84 -6.18
C GLY A 182 -1.95 18.18 -6.25
N MET A 183 -0.96 18.77 -5.58
CA MET A 183 0.39 18.21 -5.45
C MET A 183 0.75 18.12 -3.97
N SER A 184 1.36 17.01 -3.54
CA SER A 184 1.88 16.88 -2.19
C SER A 184 3.08 15.93 -2.12
N GLY A 185 3.85 16.08 -1.06
CA GLY A 185 4.90 15.16 -0.66
C GLY A 185 4.51 14.44 0.63
N ALA A 186 4.88 13.17 0.71
CA ALA A 186 4.75 12.35 1.91
C ALA A 186 6.00 11.51 2.16
N ALA A 187 6.13 11.03 3.38
CA ALA A 187 7.16 10.10 3.79
C ALA A 187 6.55 8.89 4.50
N ASP A 188 7.23 7.75 4.38
CA ASP A 188 6.88 6.51 5.08
C ASP A 188 8.06 6.09 5.98
N ILE A 189 7.75 5.55 7.16
CA ILE A 189 8.73 4.95 8.08
C ILE A 189 8.31 3.51 8.35
N ALA A 190 9.22 2.58 8.10
CA ALA A 190 8.91 1.16 8.24
C ALA A 190 10.00 0.38 8.98
N LEU A 191 9.56 -0.69 9.62
CA LEU A 191 10.38 -1.69 10.31
C LEU A 191 9.97 -3.08 9.85
N TYR A 192 10.95 -3.97 9.77
CA TYR A 192 10.72 -5.37 9.46
C TYR A 192 11.66 -6.25 10.29
N TYR A 193 11.08 -7.25 10.92
CA TYR A 193 11.75 -8.28 11.68
C TYR A 193 11.59 -9.59 10.93
N HIS A 194 12.71 -10.25 10.65
CA HIS A 194 12.77 -11.57 10.04
C HIS A 194 13.69 -12.45 10.85
N LYS A 195 13.20 -13.62 11.26
CA LYS A 195 14.01 -14.60 11.99
C LYS A 195 13.74 -16.01 11.52
N GLU A 196 14.79 -16.65 11.02
CA GLU A 196 14.82 -18.10 10.79
C GLU A 196 14.75 -18.86 12.12
N LEU A 197 13.99 -19.94 12.12
CA LEU A 197 13.73 -20.80 13.26
C LEU A 197 14.27 -22.20 12.96
N GLU A 198 15.12 -22.68 13.86
CA GLU A 198 15.56 -24.09 13.84
C GLU A 198 14.61 -24.92 14.69
N VAL A 199 13.55 -25.44 14.05
CA VAL A 199 12.59 -26.34 14.69
C VAL A 199 12.85 -27.76 14.20
N LYS A 200 13.08 -28.68 15.14
CA LYS A 200 13.34 -30.09 14.82
C LYS A 200 12.16 -30.68 14.02
N GLY A 201 12.42 -31.10 12.77
CA GLY A 201 11.42 -31.65 11.86
C GLY A 201 10.73 -30.64 10.93
N LEU A 202 11.06 -29.35 11.03
CA LEU A 202 10.55 -28.27 10.18
C LEU A 202 11.75 -27.50 9.61
N ALA A 203 12.18 -27.89 8.41
CA ALA A 203 13.24 -27.20 7.70
C ALA A 203 12.72 -25.88 7.13
N GLY A 204 13.49 -24.80 7.29
CA GLY A 204 13.15 -23.50 6.71
C GLY A 204 11.92 -22.84 7.34
N ALA A 205 11.68 -23.02 8.63
CA ALA A 205 10.67 -22.23 9.33
C ALA A 205 11.22 -20.83 9.61
N TRP A 206 10.39 -19.79 9.47
CA TRP A 206 10.74 -18.43 9.87
C TRP A 206 9.53 -17.72 10.48
N ILE A 207 9.80 -16.60 11.16
CA ILE A 207 8.77 -15.71 11.69
C ILE A 207 9.08 -14.27 11.30
N ASP A 208 8.03 -13.59 10.81
CA ASP A 208 8.10 -12.22 10.31
C ASP A 208 7.15 -11.31 11.08
N PHE A 209 7.64 -10.12 11.44
CA PHE A 209 6.82 -9.02 11.93
C PHE A 209 7.16 -7.76 11.15
N GLY A 210 6.14 -6.97 10.83
CA GLY A 210 6.31 -5.75 10.06
C GLY A 210 5.50 -4.63 10.69
N PHE A 211 6.00 -3.41 10.53
CA PHE A 211 5.35 -2.19 10.95
C PHE A 211 5.63 -1.12 9.89
N ASN A 212 4.60 -0.39 9.46
CA ASN A 212 4.75 0.68 8.49
C ASN A 212 3.79 1.82 8.83
N ILE A 213 4.32 3.03 9.00
CA ILE A 213 3.53 4.25 9.04
C ILE A 213 3.74 4.94 7.69
N SER A 214 2.70 4.98 6.87
CA SER A 214 2.75 5.54 5.53
C SER A 214 1.99 6.87 5.41
N ASN A 215 2.29 7.61 4.34
CA ASN A 215 1.62 8.86 3.97
C ASN A 215 1.74 9.99 5.00
N ILE A 216 2.87 10.07 5.72
CA ILE A 216 3.16 11.20 6.62
C ILE A 216 3.51 12.42 5.76
N GLY A 217 2.58 13.34 5.56
CA GLY A 217 2.77 14.44 4.63
C GLY A 217 1.80 15.60 4.83
N ALA A 218 1.93 16.60 3.96
CA ALA A 218 1.03 17.75 3.93
C ALA A 218 -0.34 17.36 3.35
N LYS A 219 -1.40 18.05 3.81
CA LYS A 219 -2.73 17.90 3.25
C LYS A 219 -2.74 18.36 1.78
N ILE A 220 -3.50 17.65 0.94
CA ILE A 220 -3.74 18.03 -0.46
C ILE A 220 -4.99 18.91 -0.53
N SER A 221 -4.92 19.97 -1.31
CA SER A 221 -6.05 20.83 -1.69
C SER A 221 -6.14 20.93 -3.22
N TYR A 222 -7.36 21.13 -3.73
CA TYR A 222 -7.70 21.29 -5.15
C TYR A 222 -8.31 22.65 -5.41
#